data_AF-A0A969T343-F1
#
_entry.id   AF-A0A969T343-F1
#
_cell.length_a   1.000
_cell.length_b   1.000
_cell.length_c   1.000
_cell.angle_alpha   90.00
_cell.angle_beta   90.00
_cell.angle_gamma   90.00
#
_symmetry.space_group_name_H-M   'P 1'
#
loop_
_entity.id
_entity.type
_entity.pdbx_description
1 polymer ?
#
loop_
_entity_poly.entity_id
_entity_poly.type
_entity_poly.pdbx_seq_one_letter_code
_entity_poly.pdbx_strand_id
1 'polypeptide(L)'
;MDDLARCYVAALEKAEPGSLFIAADDQVMQLQEIAEWGSRAAGISGRVQSWQLEEARAAMGVLADALALDQQATGAKAKQVLHWQPQAPSLIDELTGGSYVVTH
;
A
#
# COMPACT_ATOMS: atom_id res chain seq x y z
N MET A 1 -1.39 6.35 7.33
CA MET A 1 -0.17 6.80 8.04
C MET A 1 -0.17 6.38 9.51
N ASP A 2 -1.26 6.61 10.23
CA ASP A 2 -1.35 6.34 11.68
C ASP A 2 -1.07 4.88 12.07
N ASP A 3 -1.48 3.92 11.24
CA ASP A 3 -1.19 2.50 11.49
C ASP A 3 0.29 2.17 11.49
N LEU A 4 1.06 2.77 10.58
CA LEU A 4 2.51 2.59 10.52
C LEU A 4 3.16 3.21 11.76
N ALA A 5 2.70 4.38 12.20
CA ALA A 5 3.18 5.01 13.43
C ALA A 5 2.91 4.12 14.66
N ARG A 6 1.71 3.54 14.78
CA ARG A 6 1.38 2.56 15.82
C ARG A 6 2.30 1.32 15.77
N CYS A 7 2.62 0.83 14.56
CA CYS A 7 3.56 -0.29 14.41
C CYS A 7 4.97 0.06 14.91
N TYR A 8 5.47 1.27 14.61
CA TYR A 8 6.76 1.73 15.10
C TYR A 8 6.81 1.86 16.62
N VAL A 9 5.78 2.46 17.23
CA VAL A 9 5.68 2.55 18.69
C VAL A 9 5.68 1.15 19.32
N ALA A 10 4.87 0.22 18.79
CA ALA A 10 4.83 -1.15 19.28
C ALA A 10 6.18 -1.88 19.11
N ALA A 11 6.90 -1.64 18.00
CA ALA A 11 8.23 -2.20 17.79
C ALA A 11 9.24 -1.65 18.80
N LEU A 12 9.24 -0.35 19.09
CA LEU A 12 10.11 0.25 20.10
C LEU A 12 9.87 -0.30 21.51
N GLU A 13 8.61 -0.60 21.84
CA GLU A 13 8.23 -1.07 23.18
C GLU A 13 8.44 -2.57 23.37
N LYS A 14 8.28 -3.38 22.32
CA LYS A 14 8.11 -4.84 22.44
C LYS A 14 9.07 -5.66 21.61
N ALA A 15 9.74 -5.10 20.61
CA ALA A 15 10.62 -5.88 19.75
C ALA A 15 11.94 -6.23 20.44
N GLU A 16 12.44 -7.44 20.18
CA GLU A 16 13.83 -7.77 20.49
C GLU A 16 14.79 -7.00 19.57
N PRO A 17 15.97 -6.57 20.06
CA PRO A 17 16.98 -5.93 19.23
C PRO A 17 17.34 -6.76 17.99
N GLY A 18 17.45 -6.11 16.83
CA GLY A 18 17.75 -6.77 15.57
C GLY A 18 16.54 -7.43 14.88
N SER A 19 15.32 -7.29 15.43
CA SER A 19 14.11 -7.79 14.79
C SER A 19 13.75 -7.02 13.52
N LEU A 20 13.37 -7.76 12.48
CA LEU A 20 12.75 -7.24 11.25
C LEU A 20 11.24 -7.51 11.23
N PHE A 21 10.45 -6.51 10.84
CA PHE A 21 9.00 -6.61 10.68
C PHE A 21 8.54 -5.97 9.36
N ILE A 22 7.48 -6.53 8.79
CA ILE A 22 6.72 -5.93 7.69
C ILE A 22 5.45 -5.33 8.30
N ALA A 23 5.22 -4.04 8.05
CA ALA A 23 4.01 -3.33 8.49
C ALA A 23 3.01 -3.25 7.33
N ALA A 24 2.40 -4.39 7.00
CA ALA A 24 1.33 -4.51 6.00
C ALA A 24 0.06 -5.06 6.66
N ASP A 25 -1.11 -4.63 6.19
CA ASP A 25 -2.37 -5.26 6.57
C ASP A 25 -2.56 -6.58 5.82
N ASP A 26 -3.78 -7.16 5.86
CA ASP A 26 -4.08 -8.41 5.13
C ASP A 26 -4.71 -8.15 3.75
N GLN A 27 -4.76 -6.90 3.29
CA GLN A 27 -5.39 -6.57 2.01
C GLN A 27 -4.43 -6.88 0.87
N VAL A 28 -4.92 -7.64 -0.11
CA VAL A 28 -4.20 -7.95 -1.34
C VAL A 28 -5.02 -7.39 -2.49
N MET A 29 -4.41 -6.54 -3.31
CA MET A 29 -5.06 -5.89 -4.44
C MET A 29 -4.15 -5.90 -5.65
N GLN A 30 -4.73 -6.03 -6.84
CA GLN A 30 -3.96 -5.87 -8.07
C GLN A 30 -3.67 -4.39 -8.31
N LEU A 31 -2.46 -4.07 -8.78
CA LEU A 31 -2.07 -2.69 -9.08
C LEU A 31 -3.00 -2.02 -10.09
N GLN A 32 -3.54 -2.79 -11.05
CA GLN A 32 -4.53 -2.31 -12.01
C GLN A 32 -5.81 -1.82 -11.31
N GLU A 33 -6.34 -2.57 -10.35
CA GLU A 33 -7.55 -2.18 -9.61
C GLU A 33 -7.32 -0.90 -8.82
N ILE A 34 -6.15 -0.76 -8.19
CA ILE A 34 -5.75 0.45 -7.48
C ILE A 34 -5.73 1.66 -8.43
N ALA A 35 -5.13 1.51 -9.61
CA ALA A 35 -5.05 2.58 -10.60
C ALA A 35 -6.45 3.00 -11.10
N GLU A 36 -7.35 2.04 -11.33
CA GLU A 36 -8.73 2.30 -11.74
C GLU A 36 -9.53 3.04 -10.67
N TRP A 37 -9.45 2.61 -9.41
CA TRP A 37 -10.10 3.30 -8.29
C TRP A 37 -9.53 4.70 -8.08
N GLY A 38 -8.20 4.87 -8.15
CA GLY A 38 -7.56 6.18 -8.06
C GLY A 38 -7.98 7.13 -9.18
N SER A 39 -8.09 6.62 -10.41
CA SER A 39 -8.57 7.39 -11.56
C SER A 39 -10.03 7.87 -11.38
N ARG A 40 -10.89 7.05 -10.77
CA ARG A 40 -12.25 7.44 -10.39
C ARG A 40 -12.24 8.52 -9.30
N ALA A 41 -11.47 8.31 -8.23
CA ALA A 41 -11.34 9.25 -7.11
C ALA A 41 -10.86 10.64 -7.56
N ALA A 42 -9.93 10.67 -8.51
CA ALA A 42 -9.37 11.90 -9.10
C ALA A 42 -10.28 12.58 -10.14
N GLY A 43 -11.49 12.07 -10.40
CA GLY A 43 -12.43 12.67 -11.36
C GLY A 43 -12.04 12.50 -12.83
N ILE A 44 -11.10 11.60 -13.14
CA ILE A 44 -10.65 11.32 -14.53
C ILE A 44 -11.25 10.02 -15.11
N SER A 45 -12.17 9.40 -14.36
CA SER A 45 -13.13 8.37 -14.81
C SER A 45 -12.52 7.09 -15.38
N GLY A 46 -11.50 6.52 -14.73
CA GLY A 46 -10.91 5.24 -15.15
C GLY A 46 -10.01 5.34 -16.37
N ARG A 47 -9.62 6.55 -16.79
CA ARG A 47 -8.58 6.75 -17.80
C ARG A 47 -7.23 6.34 -17.21
N VAL A 48 -6.91 5.06 -17.34
CA VAL A 48 -5.63 4.44 -16.98
C VAL A 48 -5.02 3.88 -18.25
N GLN A 49 -3.70 4.01 -18.38
CA GLN A 49 -2.95 3.43 -19.49
C GLN A 49 -1.84 2.54 -18.93
N SER A 50 -1.80 1.29 -19.40
CA SER A 50 -0.68 0.40 -19.10
C SER A 50 0.54 0.83 -19.90
N TRP A 51 1.70 0.79 -19.26
CA TRP A 51 2.97 1.05 -19.93
C TRP A 51 3.59 -0.25 -20.42
N GLN A 52 4.27 -0.22 -21.56
CA GLN A 52 5.20 -1.29 -21.87
C GLN A 52 6.36 -1.23 -20.87
N LEU A 53 6.84 -2.39 -20.42
CA LEU A 53 7.85 -2.43 -19.37
C LEU A 53 9.14 -1.68 -19.76
N GLU A 54 9.50 -1.67 -21.05
CA GLU A 54 10.66 -0.93 -21.54
C GLU A 54 10.49 0.59 -21.43
N GLU A 55 9.30 1.11 -21.70
CA GLU A 55 8.98 2.53 -21.51
C GLU A 55 9.02 2.90 -20.03
N ALA A 56 8.50 2.02 -19.17
CA ALA A 56 8.57 2.19 -17.72
C ALA A 56 10.01 2.20 -17.20
N ARG A 57 10.88 1.31 -17.70
CA ARG A 57 12.31 1.31 -17.36
C ARG A 57 13.00 2.58 -17.82
N ALA A 58 12.70 3.09 -19.01
CA ALA A 58 13.28 4.34 -19.49
C ALA A 58 12.91 5.52 -18.57
N ALA A 59 11.70 5.52 -18.00
CA ALA A 59 11.21 6.58 -17.12
C ALA A 59 11.61 6.42 -15.64
N MET A 60 11.65 5.19 -15.13
CA MET A 60 11.74 4.89 -13.68
C MET A 60 12.96 4.03 -13.30
N GLY A 61 13.72 3.54 -14.29
CA GLY A 61 14.85 2.64 -14.07
C GLY A 61 14.42 1.34 -13.38
N VAL A 62 15.23 0.90 -12.42
CA VAL A 62 15.04 -0.36 -11.67
C VAL A 62 13.72 -0.42 -10.89
N LEU A 63 13.10 0.73 -10.61
CA LEU A 63 11.80 0.77 -9.93
C LEU A 63 10.69 0.18 -10.81
N ALA A 64 10.78 0.29 -12.13
CA ALA A 64 9.82 -0.32 -13.05
C ALA A 64 9.82 -1.84 -12.91
N ASP A 65 11.00 -2.45 -12.83
CA ASP A 65 11.11 -3.90 -12.64
C ASP A 65 10.58 -4.32 -11.27
N ALA A 66 10.88 -3.57 -10.21
CA ALA A 66 10.36 -3.85 -8.87
C ALA A 66 8.82 -3.80 -8.82
N LEU A 67 8.20 -2.80 -9.46
CA LEU A 67 6.75 -2.64 -9.52
C LEU A 67 6.06 -3.67 -10.44
N ALA A 68 6.79 -4.26 -11.39
CA ALA A 68 6.28 -5.31 -12.27
C ALA A 68 6.24 -6.69 -11.60
N LEU A 69 6.87 -6.86 -10.43
CA LEU A 69 6.81 -8.10 -9.66
C LEU A 69 5.45 -8.28 -8.97
N ASP A 70 5.06 -9.53 -8.77
CA ASP A 70 3.97 -9.88 -7.85
C ASP A 70 4.47 -9.78 -6.40
N GLN A 71 4.34 -8.58 -5.83
CA GLN A 71 4.80 -8.28 -4.48
C GLN A 71 3.73 -8.66 -3.45
N GLN A 72 3.87 -9.86 -2.88
CA GLN A 72 3.04 -10.28 -1.75
C GLN A 72 3.83 -10.17 -0.45
N ALA A 73 3.28 -9.41 0.49
CA ALA A 73 3.87 -9.20 1.80
C ALA A 73 2.82 -9.42 2.88
N THR A 74 3.24 -9.91 4.05
CA THR A 74 2.33 -10.13 5.18
C THR A 74 2.87 -9.51 6.45
N GLY A 75 2.01 -8.80 7.17
CA GLY A 75 2.29 -8.27 8.50
C GLY A 75 2.08 -9.29 9.63
N ALA A 76 1.93 -10.59 9.33
CA ALA A 76 1.63 -11.62 10.34
C ALA A 76 2.57 -11.59 11.55
N LYS A 77 3.88 -11.43 11.32
CA LYS A 77 4.87 -11.33 12.40
C LYS A 77 4.64 -10.10 13.29
N ALA A 78 4.34 -8.95 12.70
CA ALA A 78 4.05 -7.72 13.45
C ALA A 78 2.76 -7.87 14.29
N LYS A 79 1.73 -8.52 13.73
CA LYS A 79 0.48 -8.81 14.45
C LYS A 79 0.68 -9.76 15.63
N GLN A 80 1.46 -10.82 15.44
CA GLN A 80 1.69 -11.84 16.45
C GLN A 80 2.63 -11.35 17.58
N VAL A 81 3.75 -10.72 17.22
CA VAL A 81 4.82 -10.37 18.18
C VAL A 81 4.58 -9.00 18.82
N LEU A 82 4.14 -8.00 18.04
CA LEU A 82 3.96 -6.63 18.54
C LEU A 82 2.53 -6.38 19.04
N HIS A 83 1.61 -7.32 18.80
CA HIS A 83 0.17 -7.14 18.94
C HIS A 83 -0.34 -5.93 18.14
N TRP A 84 0.33 -5.62 17.03
CA TRP A 84 -0.09 -4.55 16.14
C TRP A 84 -1.35 -4.95 15.38
N GLN A 85 -2.38 -4.12 15.42
CA GLN A 85 -3.63 -4.34 14.71
C GLN A 85 -3.88 -3.11 13.83
N PRO A 86 -3.76 -3.25 12.49
CA PRO A 86 -4.14 -2.19 11.57
C PRO A 86 -5.61 -1.82 11.74
N GLN A 87 -5.94 -0.53 11.71
CA GLN A 87 -7.31 -0.02 11.89
C GLN A 87 -7.74 0.96 10.79
N ALA A 88 -6.84 1.34 9.89
CA ALA A 88 -7.18 2.17 8.76
C ALA A 88 -8.23 1.48 7.88
N PRO A 89 -9.11 2.26 7.22
CA PRO A 89 -10.01 1.72 6.20
C PRO A 89 -9.22 1.05 5.07
N SER A 90 -9.91 0.23 4.27
CA SER A 90 -9.28 -0.30 3.06
C SER A 90 -8.90 0.81 2.09
N LEU A 91 -7.92 0.54 1.22
CA LEU A 91 -7.56 1.49 0.19
C LEU A 91 -8.76 1.84 -0.71
N ILE A 92 -9.65 0.88 -0.98
CA ILE A 92 -10.88 1.13 -1.74
C ILE A 92 -11.81 2.08 -0.97
N ASP A 93 -12.00 1.89 0.33
CA ASP A 93 -12.85 2.78 1.14
C ASP A 93 -12.29 4.20 1.13
N GLU A 94 -10.97 4.36 1.28
CA GLU A 94 -10.30 5.67 1.20
C GLU A 94 -10.46 6.35 -0.17
N LEU A 95 -10.39 5.60 -1.26
CA LEU A 95 -10.52 6.13 -2.63
C LEU A 95 -11.98 6.42 -3.03
N THR A 96 -12.95 5.77 -2.42
CA THR A 96 -14.37 5.89 -2.81
C THR A 96 -15.19 6.79 -1.91
N GLY A 97 -14.84 6.89 -0.63
CA GLY A 97 -15.57 7.69 0.35
C GLY A 97 -14.70 8.35 1.42
N GLY A 98 -13.38 8.17 1.37
CA GLY A 98 -12.46 8.73 2.34
C GLY A 98 -11.78 10.02 1.88
N SER A 99 -10.55 10.20 2.34
CA SER A 99 -9.81 11.46 2.23
C SER A 99 -9.38 11.84 0.81
N TYR A 100 -9.43 10.89 -0.14
CA TYR A 100 -8.96 11.08 -1.52
C TYR A 100 -10.08 11.47 -2.51
N VAL A 101 -11.33 11.53 -2.06
CA VAL A 101 -12.44 11.94 -2.91
C VAL A 101 -12.40 13.46 -3.08
N VAL A 102 -12.37 13.91 -4.35
CA VAL A 102 -12.47 15.35 -4.66
C VAL A 102 -13.84 15.87 -4.19
N THR A 103 -13.82 16.71 -3.16
CA THR A 103 -15.02 17.42 -2.69
C THR A 103 -15.24 18.61 -3.63
N HIS A 104 -16.36 18.63 -4.34
CA HIS A 104 -16.80 19.76 -5.17
C HIS A 104 -17.38 20.89 -4.33
#